data_AF-A0A0S2SP91-F1
#
_entry.id   AF-A0A0S2SP91-F1
#
_cell.length_a   1.000
_cell.length_b   1.000
_cell.length_c   1.000
_cell.angle_alpha   90.00
_cell.angle_beta   90.00
_cell.angle_gamma   90.00
#
_symmetry.space_group_name_H-M   'P 1'
#
loop_
_entity.id
_entity.type
_entity.pdbx_description
1 polymer ?
#
loop_
_entity_poly.entity_id
_entity_poly.type
_entity_poly.pdbx_seq_one_letter_code
_entity_poly.pdbx_strand_id
1 'polypeptide(L)'
;MPTSLHSIPDLARFAAKAAPGDERILSKQGEVTTAGLLHRGHKYALLSQHLLHTEFKRFAQENIKTHLDLKEALKQAAPLEIALQAFSLLSPAAYRGEPLTREALLEITTLLEELKLDSQSYAELKQHFDKVSQDPRLQACLELHYPGKMDGLFKALLHQAKETARTTGVNVTISMLLPGIGAMIAAGREFYQVAKACDREAHHHQVQQIGQLPGRGSRLGHISGDVLSKEHALIATKGATNATLGVALSGIGNFGVSGVAAHGVAKIAAKALPMVASKALTSALPTAVNQGAAYLIGEEADDTLTDQRLSDVLPRLEVSNEMGAFSFSMLDKGSVRALLTYLGPAADPALLTPEAPDNLREMEQARLALKGQLGSPPDEQLLPGRHEENAPTEALKLSHQAYQKLLDEDYHWLLPAVSVLDKGTGEDLNQKLAYRLPLQAENGTAYLEKSPRLSQEQLEALKETGAPSQLKLLYLAEGWL
;
A
#
# COMPACT_ATOMS: atom_id res chain seq x y z
N MET A 1 -37.26 -29.88 24.30
CA MET A 1 -37.01 -28.47 23.94
C MET A 1 -35.74 -28.02 24.65
N PRO A 2 -34.58 -27.94 23.99
CA PRO A 2 -33.43 -27.23 24.53
C PRO A 2 -33.38 -25.82 23.94
N THR A 3 -33.58 -24.82 24.80
CA THR A 3 -33.33 -23.40 24.55
C THR A 3 -31.84 -23.14 24.64
N SER A 4 -31.09 -23.37 23.56
CA SER A 4 -29.80 -22.71 23.41
C SER A 4 -30.06 -21.33 22.82
N LEU A 5 -30.20 -20.32 23.69
CA LEU A 5 -30.02 -18.93 23.28
C LEU A 5 -28.65 -18.89 22.59
N HIS A 6 -28.63 -18.64 21.28
CA HIS A 6 -27.40 -18.30 20.58
C HIS A 6 -26.88 -17.02 21.24
N SER A 7 -25.90 -17.14 22.14
CA SER A 7 -25.24 -15.98 22.71
C SER A 7 -24.48 -15.29 21.59
N ILE A 8 -24.84 -14.04 21.31
CA ILE A 8 -24.08 -13.17 20.41
C ILE A 8 -22.75 -12.88 21.10
N PRO A 9 -21.58 -13.02 20.43
CA PRO A 9 -20.30 -12.70 21.04
C PRO A 9 -20.17 -11.20 21.33
N ASP A 10 -19.60 -10.84 22.48
CA ASP A 10 -19.31 -9.44 22.80
C ASP A 10 -18.22 -8.86 21.89
N LEU A 11 -18.22 -7.53 21.70
CA LEU A 11 -17.23 -6.84 20.88
C LEU A 11 -15.78 -7.12 21.34
N ALA A 12 -15.54 -7.28 22.64
CA ALA A 12 -14.22 -7.61 23.18
C ALA A 12 -13.69 -8.96 22.65
N ARG A 13 -14.56 -9.92 22.35
CA ARG A 13 -14.17 -11.22 21.78
C ARG A 13 -13.77 -11.09 20.31
N PHE A 14 -14.43 -10.21 19.57
CA PHE A 14 -14.03 -9.84 18.22
C PHE A 14 -12.72 -9.05 18.21
N ALA A 15 -12.61 -8.02 19.06
CA ALA A 15 -11.42 -7.17 19.17
C ALA A 15 -10.17 -7.97 19.59
N ALA A 16 -10.31 -9.00 20.43
CA ALA A 16 -9.21 -9.89 20.79
C ALA A 16 -8.62 -10.69 19.60
N LYS A 17 -9.33 -10.75 18.47
CA LYS A 17 -8.87 -11.37 17.22
C LYS A 17 -8.48 -10.35 16.15
N ALA A 18 -8.77 -9.07 16.36
CA ALA A 18 -8.34 -7.99 15.48
C ALA A 18 -6.81 -7.92 15.47
N ALA A 19 -6.24 -8.03 14.27
CA ALA A 19 -4.82 -7.99 14.03
C ALA A 19 -4.60 -7.75 12.54
N PRO A 20 -3.43 -7.26 12.14
CA PRO A 20 -3.08 -7.24 10.73
C PRO A 20 -3.03 -8.69 10.20
N GLY A 21 -3.65 -8.92 9.03
CA GLY A 21 -3.68 -10.22 8.36
C GLY A 21 -5.04 -10.62 7.78
N ASP A 22 -4.99 -11.43 6.73
CA ASP A 22 -6.14 -11.89 5.94
C ASP A 22 -6.82 -13.16 6.49
N GLU A 23 -6.46 -13.59 7.71
CA GLU A 23 -7.08 -14.77 8.31
C GLU A 23 -8.58 -14.55 8.52
N ARG A 24 -9.37 -15.53 8.09
CA ARG A 24 -10.83 -15.48 8.21
C ARG A 24 -11.27 -15.67 9.65
N ILE A 25 -12.27 -14.91 10.05
CA ILE A 25 -12.90 -14.98 11.36
C ILE A 25 -14.28 -15.60 11.24
N LEU A 26 -14.61 -16.43 12.24
CA LEU A 26 -15.89 -17.11 12.35
C LEU A 26 -16.51 -16.87 13.72
N SER A 27 -17.78 -16.49 13.73
CA SER A 27 -18.62 -16.50 14.93
C SER A 27 -19.43 -17.80 15.00
N LYS A 28 -19.18 -18.60 16.04
CA LYS A 28 -19.96 -19.82 16.31
C LYS A 28 -20.17 -19.99 17.80
N GLN A 29 -21.44 -20.24 18.19
CA GLN A 29 -21.81 -20.59 19.57
C GLN A 29 -21.33 -19.56 20.62
N GLY A 30 -21.29 -18.27 20.26
CA GLY A 30 -20.84 -17.19 21.15
C GLY A 30 -19.32 -17.03 21.24
N GLU A 31 -18.54 -17.82 20.50
CA GLU A 31 -17.09 -17.69 20.40
C GLU A 31 -16.66 -17.14 19.04
N VAL A 32 -15.53 -16.42 19.04
CA VAL A 32 -14.89 -15.88 17.84
C VAL A 32 -13.59 -16.65 17.62
N THR A 33 -13.51 -17.36 16.49
CA THR A 33 -12.37 -18.23 16.15
C THR A 33 -11.76 -17.83 14.82
N THR A 34 -10.43 -17.99 14.71
CA THR A 34 -9.72 -17.85 13.43
C THR A 34 -9.81 -19.18 12.68
N ALA A 35 -10.21 -19.13 11.42
CA ALA A 35 -10.29 -20.29 10.57
C ALA A 35 -8.88 -20.62 10.04
N GLY A 36 -8.27 -21.70 10.53
CA GLY A 36 -6.94 -22.12 10.05
C GLY A 36 -6.92 -22.52 8.57
N LEU A 37 -5.72 -22.59 7.99
CA LEU A 37 -5.41 -22.92 6.58
C LEU A 37 -6.18 -24.12 5.97
N LEU A 38 -6.59 -25.09 6.81
CA LEU A 38 -7.28 -26.31 6.39
C LEU A 38 -8.82 -26.20 6.40
N HIS A 39 -9.39 -25.06 6.77
CA HIS A 39 -10.84 -24.86 6.77
C HIS A 39 -11.38 -24.86 5.34
N ARG A 40 -12.40 -25.68 5.07
CA ARG A 40 -13.08 -25.73 3.76
C ARG A 40 -13.60 -24.31 3.43
N GLY A 41 -13.14 -23.77 2.30
CA GLY A 41 -13.46 -22.41 1.84
C GLY A 41 -12.26 -21.45 1.80
N HIS A 42 -11.28 -21.57 2.70
CA HIS A 42 -10.09 -20.68 2.68
C HIS A 42 -9.21 -20.93 1.45
N LYS A 43 -9.01 -22.21 1.09
CA LYS A 43 -8.35 -22.62 -0.17
C LYS A 43 -9.01 -22.07 -1.44
N TYR A 44 -10.31 -21.81 -1.40
CA TYR A 44 -11.07 -21.29 -2.55
C TYR A 44 -11.17 -19.76 -2.53
N ALA A 45 -11.16 -19.12 -1.35
CA ALA A 45 -11.05 -17.66 -1.20
C ALA A 45 -9.75 -17.12 -1.80
N LEU A 46 -8.65 -17.86 -1.59
CA LEU A 46 -7.35 -17.58 -2.19
C LEU A 46 -7.33 -17.73 -3.72
N LEU A 47 -8.27 -18.49 -4.30
CA LEU A 47 -8.35 -18.72 -5.76
C LEU A 47 -9.34 -17.77 -6.44
N SER A 48 -10.51 -17.50 -5.85
CA SER A 48 -11.42 -16.41 -6.22
C SER A 48 -12.60 -16.27 -5.26
N GLN A 49 -12.98 -15.04 -4.92
CA GLN A 49 -14.23 -14.77 -4.20
C GLN A 49 -15.48 -15.13 -5.05
N HIS A 50 -15.41 -15.03 -6.36
CA HIS A 50 -16.56 -15.27 -7.25
C HIS A 50 -17.02 -16.74 -7.31
N LEU A 51 -16.09 -17.72 -7.31
CA LEU A 51 -16.43 -19.16 -7.24
C LEU A 51 -17.10 -19.55 -5.90
N LEU A 52 -16.77 -18.84 -4.82
CA LEU A 52 -17.34 -19.12 -3.49
C LEU A 52 -18.84 -18.80 -3.41
N HIS A 53 -19.29 -17.74 -4.06
CA HIS A 53 -20.70 -17.32 -4.02
C HIS A 53 -21.62 -18.24 -4.84
N THR A 54 -21.13 -18.78 -5.96
CA THR A 54 -21.93 -19.61 -6.87
C THR A 54 -21.99 -21.08 -6.44
N GLU A 55 -20.89 -21.65 -5.95
CA GLU A 55 -20.83 -23.08 -5.58
C GLU A 55 -21.12 -23.36 -4.10
N PHE A 56 -20.88 -22.40 -3.18
CA PHE A 56 -20.90 -22.65 -1.74
C PHE A 56 -21.84 -21.73 -0.95
N LYS A 57 -23.16 -21.83 -1.19
CA LYS A 57 -24.19 -21.06 -0.44
C LYS A 57 -24.07 -21.13 1.08
N ARG A 58 -23.66 -22.29 1.63
CA ARG A 58 -23.43 -22.46 3.09
C ARG A 58 -22.28 -21.60 3.61
N PHE A 59 -21.24 -21.39 2.81
CA PHE A 59 -20.08 -20.57 3.17
C PHE A 59 -20.45 -19.08 3.21
N ALA A 60 -21.18 -18.61 2.20
CA ALA A 60 -21.70 -17.23 2.18
C ALA A 60 -22.64 -16.97 3.37
N GLN A 61 -23.56 -17.88 3.69
CA GLN A 61 -24.45 -17.77 4.85
C GLN A 61 -23.70 -17.72 6.19
N GLU A 62 -22.62 -18.49 6.34
CA GLU A 62 -21.76 -18.48 7.53
C GLU A 62 -21.04 -17.14 7.71
N ASN A 63 -20.57 -16.54 6.60
CA ASN A 63 -19.96 -15.21 6.62
C ASN A 63 -20.99 -14.12 6.94
N ILE A 64 -22.15 -14.14 6.29
CA ILE A 64 -23.25 -13.19 6.55
C ILE A 64 -23.61 -13.23 8.04
N LYS A 65 -23.76 -14.43 8.62
CA LYS A 65 -24.04 -14.58 10.05
C LYS A 65 -22.94 -13.92 10.90
N THR A 66 -21.67 -14.19 10.60
CA THR A 66 -20.54 -13.63 11.36
C THR A 66 -20.55 -12.09 11.33
N HIS A 67 -20.86 -11.48 10.19
CA HIS A 67 -20.99 -10.02 10.07
C HIS A 67 -22.22 -9.48 10.82
N LEU A 68 -23.34 -10.20 10.83
CA LEU A 68 -24.53 -9.82 11.59
C LEU A 68 -24.27 -9.86 13.10
N ASP A 69 -23.61 -10.92 13.59
CA ASP A 69 -23.21 -11.04 14.99
C ASP A 69 -22.28 -9.87 15.39
N LEU A 70 -21.34 -9.49 14.52
CA LEU A 70 -20.48 -8.32 14.74
C LEU A 70 -21.29 -7.01 14.77
N LYS A 71 -22.24 -6.82 13.84
CA LYS A 71 -23.12 -5.63 13.82
C LYS A 71 -23.91 -5.49 15.11
N GLU A 72 -24.40 -6.59 15.65
CA GLU A 72 -25.12 -6.60 16.94
C GLU A 72 -24.17 -6.29 18.11
N ALA A 73 -22.97 -6.84 18.11
CA ALA A 73 -21.94 -6.53 19.11
C ALA A 73 -21.55 -5.03 19.09
N LEU A 74 -21.44 -4.40 17.92
CA LEU A 74 -21.17 -2.97 17.78
C LEU A 74 -22.30 -2.11 18.35
N LYS A 75 -23.57 -2.47 18.09
CA LYS A 75 -24.75 -1.76 18.63
C LYS A 75 -24.86 -1.84 20.15
N GLN A 76 -24.33 -2.91 20.76
CA GLN A 76 -24.27 -3.03 22.22
C GLN A 76 -23.15 -2.17 22.82
N ALA A 77 -22.09 -1.89 22.08
CA ALA A 77 -20.89 -1.20 22.55
C ALA A 77 -20.88 0.32 22.32
N ALA A 78 -21.76 0.86 21.47
CA ALA A 78 -21.81 2.27 21.13
C ALA A 78 -23.23 2.73 20.75
N PRO A 79 -23.53 4.05 20.74
CA PRO A 79 -24.80 4.59 20.23
C PRO A 79 -25.10 4.09 18.82
N LEU A 80 -26.39 3.91 18.51
CA LEU A 80 -26.84 3.27 17.27
C LEU A 80 -26.27 3.93 16.00
N GLU A 81 -26.24 5.26 15.93
CA GLU A 81 -25.75 6.00 14.78
C GLU A 81 -24.25 5.75 14.54
N ILE A 82 -23.43 5.86 15.59
CA ILE A 82 -21.98 5.62 15.57
C ILE A 82 -21.68 4.16 15.20
N ALA A 83 -22.39 3.21 15.81
CA ALA A 83 -22.22 1.79 15.53
C ALA A 83 -22.54 1.44 14.06
N LEU A 84 -23.60 2.04 13.50
CA LEU A 84 -23.97 1.85 12.10
C LEU A 84 -22.99 2.53 11.14
N GLN A 85 -22.45 3.70 11.50
CA GLN A 85 -21.43 4.40 10.73
C GLN A 85 -20.12 3.58 10.68
N ALA A 86 -19.66 3.02 11.80
CA ALA A 86 -18.50 2.12 11.83
C ALA A 86 -18.76 0.86 10.99
N PHE A 87 -19.91 0.20 11.17
CA PHE A 87 -20.26 -1.00 10.40
C PHE A 87 -20.43 -0.72 8.90
N SER A 88 -20.67 0.53 8.51
CA SER A 88 -20.87 0.88 7.11
C SER A 88 -19.67 0.57 6.23
N LEU A 89 -18.46 0.54 6.80
CA LEU A 89 -17.21 0.11 6.15
C LEU A 89 -17.27 -1.33 5.63
N LEU A 90 -17.97 -2.24 6.33
CA LEU A 90 -18.12 -3.63 5.91
C LEU A 90 -19.50 -3.97 5.36
N SER A 91 -20.45 -3.03 5.39
CA SER A 91 -21.83 -3.34 5.04
C SER A 91 -22.01 -3.98 3.66
N PRO A 92 -21.34 -3.53 2.56
CA PRO A 92 -21.51 -4.15 1.25
C PRO A 92 -20.90 -5.57 1.20
N ALA A 93 -19.69 -5.73 1.75
CA ALA A 93 -19.01 -7.02 1.88
C ALA A 93 -19.83 -8.02 2.72
N ALA A 94 -20.48 -7.55 3.78
CA ALA A 94 -21.34 -8.34 4.65
C ALA A 94 -22.57 -8.89 3.91
N TYR A 95 -23.25 -8.07 3.10
CA TYR A 95 -24.40 -8.52 2.30
C TYR A 95 -24.00 -9.51 1.19
N ARG A 96 -22.83 -9.31 0.57
CA ARG A 96 -22.28 -10.27 -0.42
C ARG A 96 -21.92 -11.61 0.23
N GLY A 97 -21.58 -11.61 1.52
CA GLY A 97 -21.13 -12.81 2.25
C GLY A 97 -19.63 -13.06 2.08
N GLU A 98 -18.86 -11.99 1.94
CA GLU A 98 -17.39 -12.05 1.94
C GLU A 98 -16.86 -12.44 3.33
N PRO A 99 -15.72 -13.15 3.40
CA PRO A 99 -15.13 -13.51 4.67
C PRO A 99 -14.72 -12.26 5.47
N LEU A 100 -15.11 -12.21 6.74
CA LEU A 100 -14.58 -11.22 7.67
C LEU A 100 -13.12 -11.58 8.00
N THR A 101 -12.18 -10.66 7.77
CA THR A 101 -10.76 -10.85 8.07
C THR A 101 -10.36 -10.20 9.41
N ARG A 102 -9.19 -10.57 9.94
CA ARG A 102 -8.62 -9.92 11.14
C ARG A 102 -8.31 -8.45 10.88
N GLU A 103 -7.83 -8.12 9.68
CA GLU A 103 -7.60 -6.74 9.26
C GLU A 103 -8.89 -5.92 9.22
N ALA A 104 -9.96 -6.46 8.64
CA ALA A 104 -11.27 -5.80 8.61
C ALA A 104 -11.86 -5.53 10.01
N LEU A 105 -11.57 -6.41 10.98
CA LEU A 105 -11.93 -6.16 12.38
C LEU A 105 -11.09 -5.05 13.01
N LEU A 106 -9.79 -4.99 12.68
CA LEU A 106 -8.92 -3.91 13.14
C LEU A 106 -9.41 -2.56 12.62
N GLU A 107 -9.74 -2.46 11.32
CA GLU A 107 -10.34 -1.26 10.72
C GLU A 107 -11.62 -0.83 11.44
N ILE A 108 -12.57 -1.74 11.67
CA ILE A 108 -13.83 -1.40 12.35
C ILE A 108 -13.61 -0.96 13.80
N THR A 109 -12.74 -1.67 14.53
CA THR A 109 -12.54 -1.40 15.96
C THR A 109 -11.84 -0.06 16.17
N THR A 110 -10.81 0.24 15.38
CA THR A 110 -10.16 1.56 15.35
C THR A 110 -11.15 2.66 14.96
N LEU A 111 -11.93 2.46 13.88
CA LEU A 111 -12.92 3.44 13.43
C LEU A 111 -14.01 3.69 14.50
N LEU A 112 -14.42 2.67 15.24
CA LEU A 112 -15.41 2.84 16.30
C LEU A 112 -14.88 3.69 17.45
N GLU A 113 -13.62 3.52 17.84
CA GLU A 113 -12.97 4.33 18.87
C GLU A 113 -12.82 5.79 18.43
N GLU A 114 -12.48 5.98 17.17
CA GLU A 114 -12.38 7.30 16.56
C GLU A 114 -13.73 8.02 16.46
N LEU A 115 -14.77 7.36 15.97
CA LEU A 115 -16.11 7.95 15.84
C LEU A 115 -16.75 8.32 17.19
N LYS A 116 -16.27 7.73 18.29
CA LYS A 116 -16.65 8.15 19.65
C LYS A 116 -16.03 9.48 20.04
N LEU A 117 -14.91 9.86 19.43
CA LEU A 117 -14.21 11.13 19.65
C LEU A 117 -14.69 12.21 18.67
N ASP A 118 -14.78 11.89 17.38
CA ASP A 118 -15.25 12.78 16.32
C ASP A 118 -16.06 12.00 15.26
N SER A 119 -17.34 12.31 15.13
CA SER A 119 -18.25 11.63 14.22
C SER A 119 -18.35 12.27 12.82
N GLN A 120 -17.88 13.52 12.66
CA GLN A 120 -18.13 14.30 11.45
C GLN A 120 -17.05 14.12 10.38
N SER A 121 -15.77 14.13 10.76
CA SER A 121 -14.65 14.04 9.81
C SER A 121 -14.70 12.78 8.92
N TYR A 122 -15.01 11.63 9.50
CA TYR A 122 -15.17 10.39 8.73
C TYR A 122 -16.40 10.39 7.82
N ALA A 123 -17.50 11.05 8.22
CA ALA A 123 -18.73 11.11 7.42
C ALA A 123 -18.51 11.87 6.11
N GLU A 124 -17.82 13.01 6.16
CA GLU A 124 -17.49 13.82 4.99
C GLU A 124 -16.58 13.06 4.02
N LEU A 125 -15.52 12.43 4.54
CA LEU A 125 -14.64 11.56 3.77
C LEU A 125 -15.40 10.46 3.06
N LYS A 126 -16.29 9.78 3.78
CA LYS A 126 -17.10 8.70 3.22
C LYS A 126 -18.00 9.21 2.08
N GLN A 127 -18.64 10.36 2.26
CA GLN A 127 -19.47 10.96 1.21
C GLN A 127 -18.67 11.22 -0.07
N HIS A 128 -17.45 11.74 0.05
CA HIS A 128 -16.58 11.95 -1.11
C HIS A 128 -16.16 10.64 -1.79
N PHE A 129 -15.80 9.62 -1.02
CA PHE A 129 -15.44 8.29 -1.54
C PHE A 129 -16.62 7.61 -2.26
N ASP A 130 -17.82 7.65 -1.69
CA ASP A 130 -19.03 7.06 -2.27
C ASP A 130 -19.41 7.75 -3.60
N LYS A 131 -19.17 9.06 -3.71
CA LYS A 131 -19.40 9.82 -4.95
C LYS A 131 -18.35 9.51 -6.01
N VAL A 132 -17.08 9.55 -5.64
CA VAL A 132 -15.96 9.29 -6.56
C VAL A 132 -15.98 7.85 -7.08
N SER A 133 -16.46 6.88 -6.30
CA SER A 133 -16.56 5.47 -6.72
C SER A 133 -17.54 5.23 -7.87
N GLN A 134 -18.45 6.19 -8.14
CA GLN A 134 -19.37 6.15 -9.28
C GLN A 134 -18.72 6.64 -10.58
N ASP A 135 -17.56 7.29 -10.50
CA ASP A 135 -16.87 7.85 -11.65
C ASP A 135 -16.19 6.76 -12.49
N PRO A 136 -16.53 6.62 -13.79
CA PRO A 136 -15.88 5.66 -14.69
C PRO A 136 -14.35 5.83 -14.77
N ARG A 137 -13.84 7.05 -14.57
CA ARG A 137 -12.39 7.33 -14.58
C ARG A 137 -11.67 6.62 -13.43
N LEU A 138 -12.24 6.62 -12.22
CA LEU A 138 -11.67 5.88 -11.10
C LEU A 138 -11.72 4.37 -11.36
N GLN A 139 -12.81 3.87 -11.94
CA GLN A 139 -12.93 2.44 -12.27
C GLN A 139 -11.84 2.00 -13.27
N ALA A 140 -11.52 2.85 -14.25
CA ALA A 140 -10.41 2.60 -15.18
C ALA A 140 -9.05 2.57 -14.46
N CYS A 141 -8.81 3.46 -13.50
CA CYS A 141 -7.60 3.42 -12.67
C CYS A 141 -7.53 2.14 -11.83
N LEU A 142 -8.64 1.68 -11.27
CA LEU A 142 -8.72 0.44 -10.51
C LEU A 142 -8.43 -0.78 -11.39
N GLU A 143 -8.93 -0.84 -12.63
CA GLU A 143 -8.55 -1.91 -13.58
C GLU A 143 -7.07 -1.91 -13.93
N LEU A 144 -6.44 -0.73 -14.03
CA LEU A 144 -5.02 -0.63 -14.35
C LEU A 144 -4.15 -1.24 -13.24
N HIS A 145 -4.56 -1.10 -11.98
CA HIS A 145 -3.83 -1.66 -10.83
C HIS A 145 -4.34 -3.03 -10.37
N TYR A 146 -5.54 -3.45 -10.78
CA TYR A 146 -6.10 -4.79 -10.57
C TYR A 146 -6.55 -5.43 -11.90
N PRO A 147 -5.60 -5.72 -12.81
CA PRO A 147 -5.95 -6.19 -14.15
C PRO A 147 -6.76 -7.48 -14.11
N GLY A 148 -7.95 -7.44 -14.69
CA GLY A 148 -8.82 -8.61 -14.81
C GLY A 148 -9.72 -8.87 -13.60
N LYS A 149 -9.62 -8.07 -12.52
CA LYS A 149 -10.43 -8.26 -11.30
C LYS A 149 -11.91 -7.93 -11.54
N MET A 150 -12.23 -6.85 -12.25
CA MET A 150 -13.63 -6.58 -12.65
C MET A 150 -14.00 -7.24 -13.99
N ASP A 151 -13.01 -7.77 -14.71
CA ASP A 151 -13.14 -8.39 -16.03
C ASP A 151 -13.42 -9.93 -15.98
N GLY A 152 -13.41 -10.51 -14.78
CA GLY A 152 -13.75 -11.90 -14.49
C GLY A 152 -12.54 -12.83 -14.26
N LEU A 153 -12.79 -13.92 -13.51
CA LEU A 153 -11.77 -14.84 -12.99
C LEU A 153 -10.77 -15.35 -14.04
N PHE A 154 -11.25 -15.71 -15.23
CA PHE A 154 -10.39 -16.25 -16.28
C PHE A 154 -9.35 -15.21 -16.75
N LYS A 155 -9.74 -13.94 -16.87
CA LYS A 155 -8.81 -12.86 -17.25
C LYS A 155 -7.86 -12.51 -16.11
N ALA A 156 -8.32 -12.49 -14.86
CA ALA A 156 -7.46 -12.30 -13.69
C ALA A 156 -6.36 -13.38 -13.60
N LEU A 157 -6.75 -14.66 -13.69
CA LEU A 157 -5.80 -15.78 -13.68
C LEU A 157 -4.87 -15.77 -14.89
N LEU A 158 -5.36 -15.39 -16.08
CA LEU A 158 -4.55 -15.31 -17.29
C LEU A 158 -3.54 -14.15 -17.19
N HIS A 159 -3.90 -13.04 -16.55
CA HIS A 159 -2.96 -11.94 -16.29
C HIS A 159 -1.88 -12.36 -15.28
N GLN A 160 -2.28 -12.94 -14.15
CA GLN A 160 -1.36 -13.45 -13.13
C GLN A 160 -0.41 -14.51 -13.73
N ALA A 161 -0.92 -15.41 -14.56
CA ALA A 161 -0.10 -16.39 -15.29
C ALA A 161 0.84 -15.73 -16.31
N LYS A 162 0.41 -14.68 -17.02
CA LYS A 162 1.25 -13.92 -17.96
C LYS A 162 2.37 -13.16 -17.24
N GLU A 163 2.10 -12.51 -16.13
CA GLU A 163 3.12 -11.82 -15.33
C GLU A 163 4.13 -12.79 -14.75
N THR A 164 3.65 -13.90 -14.20
CA THR A 164 4.50 -14.99 -13.69
C THR A 164 5.34 -15.57 -14.84
N ALA A 165 4.78 -15.77 -16.03
CA ALA A 165 5.51 -16.26 -17.19
C ALA A 165 6.55 -15.25 -17.72
N ARG A 166 6.26 -13.94 -17.71
CA ARG A 166 7.20 -12.88 -18.12
C ARG A 166 8.41 -12.78 -17.21
N THR A 167 8.19 -12.88 -15.89
CA THR A 167 9.25 -12.75 -14.88
C THR A 167 10.03 -14.06 -14.71
N THR A 168 9.32 -15.17 -14.60
CA THR A 168 9.91 -16.49 -14.30
C THR A 168 10.36 -17.22 -15.55
N GLY A 169 9.61 -17.14 -16.66
CA GLY A 169 9.90 -17.91 -17.88
C GLY A 169 11.20 -17.50 -18.57
N VAL A 170 11.50 -16.19 -18.61
CA VAL A 170 12.77 -15.70 -19.18
C VAL A 170 13.95 -16.14 -18.31
N ASN A 171 13.82 -16.06 -16.97
CA ASN A 171 14.86 -16.48 -16.05
C ASN A 171 15.09 -18.00 -16.08
N VAL A 172 14.03 -18.81 -16.21
CA VAL A 172 14.13 -20.28 -16.35
C VAL A 172 14.80 -20.68 -17.67
N THR A 173 14.48 -20.00 -18.77
CA THR A 173 15.08 -20.32 -20.08
C THR A 173 16.56 -19.97 -20.12
N ILE A 174 16.96 -18.83 -19.55
CA ILE A 174 18.37 -18.42 -19.47
C ILE A 174 19.16 -19.32 -18.50
N SER A 175 18.59 -19.71 -17.36
CA SER A 175 19.23 -20.63 -16.41
C SER A 175 19.30 -22.08 -16.91
N MET A 176 18.38 -22.51 -17.78
CA MET A 176 18.49 -23.80 -18.47
C MET A 176 19.59 -23.80 -19.54
N LEU A 177 19.81 -22.68 -20.24
CA LEU A 177 20.82 -22.56 -21.30
C LEU A 177 22.23 -22.30 -20.76
N LEU A 178 22.37 -21.50 -19.70
CA LEU A 178 23.64 -21.11 -19.07
C LEU A 178 23.47 -21.00 -17.54
N PRO A 179 23.55 -22.10 -16.79
CA PRO A 179 23.18 -22.15 -15.37
C PRO A 179 23.87 -21.12 -14.48
N GLY A 180 25.15 -20.82 -14.71
CA GLY A 180 25.90 -19.83 -13.94
C GLY A 180 25.53 -18.37 -14.27
N ILE A 181 25.34 -18.05 -15.56
CA ILE A 181 25.02 -16.68 -16.01
C ILE A 181 23.55 -16.35 -15.71
N GLY A 182 22.64 -17.31 -15.91
CA GLY A 182 21.23 -17.13 -15.59
C GLY A 182 20.96 -16.86 -14.11
N ALA A 183 21.70 -17.54 -13.22
CA ALA A 183 21.61 -17.28 -11.78
C ALA A 183 22.09 -15.87 -11.40
N MET A 184 23.19 -15.38 -12.00
CA MET A 184 23.67 -14.01 -11.78
C MET A 184 22.69 -12.95 -12.31
N ILE A 185 22.10 -13.17 -13.49
CA ILE A 185 21.11 -12.24 -14.06
C ILE A 185 19.86 -12.21 -13.19
N ALA A 186 19.38 -13.36 -12.71
CA ALA A 186 18.23 -13.43 -11.82
C ALA A 186 18.51 -12.72 -10.49
N ALA A 187 19.66 -12.99 -9.86
CA ALA A 187 20.05 -12.33 -8.62
C ALA A 187 20.22 -10.81 -8.80
N GLY A 188 20.86 -10.36 -9.88
CA GLY A 188 21.03 -8.93 -10.18
C GLY A 188 19.69 -8.21 -10.39
N ARG A 189 18.71 -8.87 -11.02
CA ARG A 189 17.34 -8.32 -11.16
C ARG A 189 16.65 -8.20 -9.81
N GLU A 190 16.74 -9.21 -8.96
CA GLU A 190 16.17 -9.17 -7.61
C GLU A 190 16.83 -8.07 -6.76
N PHE A 191 18.17 -7.99 -6.73
CA PHE A 191 18.88 -6.94 -6.00
C PHE A 191 18.55 -5.53 -6.50
N TYR A 192 18.38 -5.35 -7.80
CA TYR A 192 17.93 -4.07 -8.36
C TYR A 192 16.53 -3.69 -7.87
N GLN A 193 15.59 -4.64 -7.85
CA GLN A 193 14.24 -4.39 -7.32
C GLN A 193 14.26 -4.11 -5.82
N VAL A 194 15.08 -4.81 -5.06
CA VAL A 194 15.27 -4.59 -3.62
C VAL A 194 15.80 -3.18 -3.35
N ALA A 195 16.88 -2.78 -4.03
CA ALA A 195 17.47 -1.46 -3.86
C ALA A 195 16.42 -0.36 -4.16
N LYS A 196 15.74 -0.49 -5.31
CA LYS A 196 14.69 0.46 -5.70
C LYS A 196 13.54 0.52 -4.69
N ALA A 197 13.15 -0.62 -4.12
CA ALA A 197 12.09 -0.66 -3.11
C ALA A 197 12.55 -0.02 -1.79
N CYS A 198 13.77 -0.31 -1.31
CA CYS A 198 14.33 0.34 -0.13
C CYS A 198 14.42 1.86 -0.26
N ASP A 199 14.85 2.36 -1.43
CA ASP A 199 14.91 3.81 -1.68
C ASP A 199 13.51 4.44 -1.60
N ARG A 200 12.51 3.80 -2.23
CA ARG A 200 11.12 4.27 -2.19
C ARG A 200 10.50 4.21 -0.80
N GLU A 201 10.78 3.16 -0.03
CA GLU A 201 10.38 3.06 1.38
C GLU A 201 10.95 4.24 2.18
N ALA A 202 12.26 4.53 2.04
CA ALA A 202 12.91 5.64 2.70
C ALA A 202 12.34 7.01 2.26
N HIS A 203 11.99 7.16 0.97
CA HIS A 203 11.34 8.37 0.46
C HIS A 203 9.95 8.57 1.09
N HIS A 204 9.14 7.51 1.19
CA HIS A 204 7.83 7.59 1.85
C HIS A 204 7.93 7.94 3.33
N HIS A 205 8.90 7.39 4.06
CA HIS A 205 9.15 7.78 5.45
C HIS A 205 9.47 9.28 5.61
N GLN A 206 10.26 9.85 4.70
CA GLN A 206 10.53 11.30 4.70
C GLN A 206 9.26 12.10 4.36
N VAL A 207 8.48 11.66 3.37
CA VAL A 207 7.25 12.32 2.94
C VAL A 207 6.15 12.27 4.01
N GLN A 208 6.08 11.21 4.80
CA GLN A 208 5.19 11.13 5.97
C GLN A 208 5.56 12.16 7.03
N GLN A 209 6.85 12.36 7.32
CA GLN A 209 7.30 13.40 8.26
C GLN A 209 6.90 14.80 7.78
N ILE A 210 6.90 15.04 6.46
CA ILE A 210 6.42 16.30 5.88
C ILE A 210 4.92 16.48 6.10
N GLY A 211 4.14 15.40 6.00
CA GLY A 211 2.71 15.40 6.30
C GLY A 211 2.37 15.74 7.76
N GLN A 212 3.35 15.63 8.69
CA GLN A 212 3.21 16.01 10.10
C GLN A 212 3.51 17.49 10.36
N LEU A 213 3.98 18.24 9.36
CA LEU A 213 4.19 19.68 9.51
C LEU A 213 2.86 20.42 9.74
N PRO A 214 2.85 21.53 10.50
CA PRO A 214 1.65 22.31 10.75
C PRO A 214 0.98 22.75 9.44
N GLY A 215 -0.32 22.49 9.29
CA GLY A 215 -1.11 22.85 8.11
C GLY A 215 -1.06 21.83 6.96
N ARG A 216 -0.28 20.75 7.07
CA ARG A 216 -0.19 19.67 6.05
C ARG A 216 -0.86 18.36 6.45
N GLY A 217 -1.40 18.28 7.67
CA GLY A 217 -2.05 17.09 8.20
C GLY A 217 -3.21 16.64 7.34
N SER A 218 -3.08 15.44 6.75
CA SER A 218 -4.11 14.80 5.94
C SER A 218 -4.16 13.32 6.26
N ARG A 219 -5.33 12.85 6.72
CA ARG A 219 -5.57 11.41 6.93
C ARG A 219 -5.29 10.61 5.66
N LEU A 220 -5.76 11.11 4.51
CA LEU A 220 -5.56 10.45 3.22
C LEU A 220 -4.07 10.37 2.87
N GLY A 221 -3.33 11.46 3.10
CA GLY A 221 -1.89 11.50 2.86
C GLY A 221 -1.10 10.54 3.76
N HIS A 222 -1.42 10.50 5.05
CA HIS A 222 -0.75 9.63 6.03
C HIS A 222 -0.96 8.15 5.69
N ILE A 223 -2.21 7.70 5.55
CA ILE A 223 -2.51 6.29 5.26
C ILE A 223 -1.95 5.88 3.89
N SER A 224 -2.04 6.76 2.88
CA SER A 224 -1.45 6.46 1.57
C SER A 224 0.07 6.24 1.65
N GLY A 225 0.79 7.10 2.38
CA GLY A 225 2.23 6.92 2.60
C GLY A 225 2.56 5.64 3.37
N ASP A 226 1.79 5.31 4.41
CA ASP A 226 2.00 4.12 5.22
C ASP A 226 1.80 2.82 4.43
N VAL A 227 0.75 2.76 3.62
CA VAL A 227 0.46 1.59 2.78
C VAL A 227 1.54 1.40 1.72
N LEU A 228 1.97 2.49 1.07
CA LEU A 228 3.00 2.42 0.03
C LEU A 228 4.39 2.08 0.61
N SER A 229 4.78 2.67 1.74
CA SER A 229 6.04 2.32 2.44
C SER A 229 6.07 0.85 2.85
N LYS A 230 5.00 0.34 3.49
CA LYS A 230 4.86 -1.07 3.85
C LYS A 230 4.94 -2.00 2.65
N GLU A 231 4.34 -1.63 1.52
CA GLU A 231 4.48 -2.40 0.29
C GLU A 231 5.94 -2.51 -0.13
N HIS A 232 6.66 -1.38 -0.20
CA HIS A 232 8.04 -1.39 -0.67
C HIS A 232 8.94 -2.18 0.29
N ALA A 233 8.71 -2.10 1.59
CA ALA A 233 9.37 -2.95 2.58
C ALA A 233 9.10 -4.46 2.31
N LEU A 234 7.85 -4.82 1.99
CA LEU A 234 7.47 -6.19 1.66
C LEU A 234 8.12 -6.66 0.36
N ILE A 235 8.18 -5.82 -0.68
CA ILE A 235 8.85 -6.11 -1.96
C ILE A 235 10.35 -6.31 -1.71
N ALA A 236 10.99 -5.41 -0.96
CA ALA A 236 12.41 -5.50 -0.62
C ALA A 236 12.70 -6.79 0.15
N THR A 237 11.87 -7.13 1.14
CA THR A 237 12.06 -8.33 1.95
C THR A 237 11.87 -9.61 1.12
N LYS A 238 10.82 -9.67 0.28
CA LYS A 238 10.58 -10.81 -0.62
C LYS A 238 11.70 -10.95 -1.65
N GLY A 239 12.11 -9.86 -2.28
CA GLY A 239 13.19 -9.85 -3.29
C GLY A 239 14.54 -10.25 -2.69
N ALA A 240 14.91 -9.71 -1.53
CA ALA A 240 16.17 -10.04 -0.85
C ALA A 240 16.21 -11.50 -0.41
N THR A 241 15.08 -12.03 0.05
CA THR A 241 14.93 -13.45 0.37
C THR A 241 15.10 -14.32 -0.87
N ASN A 242 14.38 -14.02 -1.95
CA ASN A 242 14.44 -14.78 -3.19
C ASN A 242 15.86 -14.77 -3.78
N ALA A 243 16.54 -13.62 -3.76
CA ALA A 243 17.93 -13.51 -4.17
C ALA A 243 18.84 -14.39 -3.30
N THR A 244 18.70 -14.32 -1.97
CA THR A 244 19.51 -15.09 -1.02
C THR A 244 19.33 -16.60 -1.22
N LEU A 245 18.07 -17.07 -1.35
CA LEU A 245 17.76 -18.47 -1.63
C LEU A 245 18.30 -18.90 -3.01
N GLY A 246 18.10 -18.07 -4.03
CA GLY A 246 18.58 -18.32 -5.38
C GLY A 246 20.10 -18.48 -5.45
N VAL A 247 20.85 -17.61 -4.76
CA VAL A 247 22.31 -17.66 -4.67
C VAL A 247 22.78 -18.87 -3.84
N ALA A 248 22.14 -19.13 -2.69
CA ALA A 248 22.51 -20.25 -1.82
C ALA A 248 22.25 -21.62 -2.47
N LEU A 249 21.12 -21.78 -3.17
CA LEU A 249 20.73 -23.05 -3.79
C LEU A 249 21.40 -23.29 -5.15
N SER A 250 21.89 -22.24 -5.82
CA SER A 250 22.68 -22.37 -7.06
C SER A 250 24.15 -22.72 -6.81
N GLY A 251 24.57 -22.86 -5.54
CA GLY A 251 25.95 -23.23 -5.20
C GLY A 251 26.98 -22.14 -5.47
N ILE A 252 26.56 -20.88 -5.63
CA ILE A 252 27.44 -19.70 -5.81
C ILE A 252 28.03 -19.27 -4.45
N GLY A 253 28.39 -20.23 -3.61
CA GLY A 253 28.76 -20.04 -2.20
C GLY A 253 30.06 -19.27 -1.94
N ASN A 254 30.69 -18.66 -2.94
CA ASN A 254 31.99 -17.97 -2.80
C ASN A 254 32.00 -16.51 -3.26
N PHE A 255 30.85 -15.86 -3.51
CA PHE A 255 30.82 -14.40 -3.69
C PHE A 255 30.54 -13.73 -2.35
N GLY A 256 31.62 -13.25 -1.72
CA GLY A 256 31.72 -12.69 -0.37
C GLY A 256 30.78 -11.54 0.00
N VAL A 257 29.47 -11.79 0.05
CA VAL A 257 28.48 -10.90 0.67
C VAL A 257 28.42 -11.21 2.18
N SER A 258 29.49 -10.89 2.89
CA SER A 258 29.44 -10.71 4.34
C SER A 258 29.32 -9.22 4.63
N GLY A 259 28.10 -8.74 4.88
CA GLY A 259 27.89 -7.32 5.15
C GLY A 259 26.47 -6.96 5.55
N VAL A 260 26.22 -6.97 6.86
CA VAL A 260 25.22 -6.17 7.60
C VAL A 260 23.72 -6.46 7.40
N ALA A 261 23.23 -7.00 6.29
CA ALA A 261 21.81 -7.39 6.15
C ALA A 261 21.44 -8.77 6.78
N ALA A 262 22.44 -9.50 7.29
CA ALA A 262 22.29 -10.91 7.67
C ALA A 262 21.53 -11.17 8.99
N HIS A 263 21.36 -10.20 9.89
CA HIS A 263 20.80 -10.51 11.23
C HIS A 263 19.28 -10.75 11.24
N GLY A 264 18.52 -10.12 10.34
CA GLY A 264 17.08 -10.35 10.19
C GLY A 264 16.77 -11.49 9.20
N VAL A 265 17.37 -11.42 8.01
CA VAL A 265 17.16 -12.39 6.92
C VAL A 265 17.64 -13.79 7.31
N ALA A 266 18.76 -13.92 8.04
CA ALA A 266 19.23 -15.25 8.48
C ALA A 266 18.31 -15.90 9.50
N LYS A 267 17.57 -15.15 10.33
CA LYS A 267 16.62 -15.73 11.30
C LYS A 267 15.37 -16.26 10.60
N ILE A 268 14.85 -15.50 9.63
CA ILE A 268 13.68 -15.91 8.83
C ILE A 268 14.05 -17.09 7.93
N ALA A 269 15.20 -17.01 7.24
CA ALA A 269 15.73 -18.13 6.46
C ALA A 269 16.04 -19.36 7.34
N ALA A 270 16.60 -19.20 8.54
CA ALA A 270 16.90 -20.32 9.44
C ALA A 270 15.66 -21.01 10.02
N LYS A 271 14.51 -20.35 10.10
CA LYS A 271 13.23 -20.99 10.46
C LYS A 271 12.60 -21.74 9.28
N ALA A 272 12.66 -21.16 8.07
CA ALA A 272 12.05 -21.73 6.88
C ALA A 272 12.86 -22.89 6.27
N LEU A 273 14.19 -22.81 6.29
CA LEU A 273 15.09 -23.81 5.71
C LEU A 273 14.90 -25.22 6.29
N PRO A 274 14.75 -25.45 7.61
CA PRO A 274 14.49 -26.78 8.17
C PRO A 274 13.13 -27.36 7.77
N MET A 275 12.09 -26.51 7.72
CA MET A 275 10.71 -26.92 7.39
C MET A 275 10.54 -27.26 5.90
N VAL A 276 11.34 -26.60 5.06
CA VAL A 276 11.46 -26.87 3.64
C VAL A 276 12.36 -28.07 3.37
N ALA A 277 13.48 -28.23 4.11
CA ALA A 277 14.36 -29.39 3.99
C ALA A 277 13.62 -30.71 4.28
N SER A 278 12.69 -30.73 5.25
CA SER A 278 11.88 -31.92 5.54
C SER A 278 10.88 -32.26 4.42
N LYS A 279 10.41 -31.28 3.63
CA LYS A 279 9.53 -31.50 2.48
C LYS A 279 10.30 -31.73 1.16
N ALA A 280 11.46 -31.10 0.99
CA ALA A 280 12.32 -31.15 -0.19
C ALA A 280 12.92 -32.55 -0.43
N LEU A 281 13.15 -33.32 0.62
CA LEU A 281 13.58 -34.73 0.52
C LEU A 281 12.56 -35.63 -0.20
N THR A 282 11.32 -35.17 -0.43
CA THR A 282 10.26 -35.99 -1.04
C THR A 282 9.89 -35.61 -2.48
N SER A 283 10.28 -34.44 -3.01
CA SER A 283 9.73 -33.95 -4.30
C SER A 283 10.72 -33.73 -5.46
N ALA A 284 12.03 -33.97 -5.27
CA ALA A 284 13.09 -34.01 -6.30
C ALA A 284 13.15 -32.83 -7.33
N LEU A 285 12.44 -31.71 -7.11
CA LEU A 285 12.35 -30.57 -8.02
C LEU A 285 12.80 -29.27 -7.31
N PRO A 286 13.97 -28.70 -7.65
CA PRO A 286 14.51 -27.47 -7.05
C PRO A 286 13.57 -26.26 -7.15
N THR A 287 12.76 -26.18 -8.21
CA THR A 287 11.81 -25.08 -8.44
C THR A 287 10.63 -25.08 -7.46
N ALA A 288 10.12 -26.25 -7.07
CA ALA A 288 9.03 -26.36 -6.10
C ALA A 288 9.50 -26.00 -4.68
N VAL A 289 10.77 -26.27 -4.37
CA VAL A 289 11.43 -25.91 -3.11
C VAL A 289 11.61 -24.39 -3.02
N ASN A 290 12.07 -23.74 -4.10
CA ASN A 290 12.18 -22.28 -4.18
C ASN A 290 10.84 -21.58 -3.98
N GLN A 291 9.77 -22.08 -4.61
CA GLN A 291 8.43 -21.50 -4.49
C GLN A 291 7.82 -21.70 -3.10
N GLY A 292 7.98 -22.89 -2.51
CA GLY A 292 7.47 -23.18 -1.17
C GLY A 292 8.21 -22.43 -0.06
N ALA A 293 9.53 -22.26 -0.19
CA ALA A 293 10.33 -21.47 0.74
C ALA A 293 10.03 -19.97 0.62
N ALA A 294 9.94 -19.44 -0.61
CA ALA A 294 9.58 -18.05 -0.86
C ALA A 294 8.17 -17.71 -0.34
N TYR A 295 7.22 -18.65 -0.43
CA TYR A 295 5.87 -18.49 0.12
C TYR A 295 5.88 -18.38 1.65
N LEU A 296 6.46 -19.35 2.35
CA LEU A 296 6.50 -19.37 3.82
C LEU A 296 7.31 -18.21 4.42
N ILE A 297 8.37 -17.79 3.73
CA ILE A 297 9.16 -16.62 4.16
C ILE A 297 8.41 -15.33 3.83
N GLY A 298 7.69 -15.28 2.71
CA GLY A 298 6.83 -14.15 2.38
C GLY A 298 5.71 -13.95 3.40
N GLU A 299 5.18 -15.04 3.97
CA GLU A 299 4.18 -15.03 5.05
C GLU A 299 4.79 -14.51 6.37
N GLU A 300 5.95 -15.02 6.79
CA GLU A 300 6.62 -14.53 8.02
C GLU A 300 7.12 -13.08 7.88
N ALA A 301 7.49 -12.65 6.67
CA ALA A 301 7.84 -11.25 6.37
C ALA A 301 6.61 -10.32 6.49
N ASP A 302 5.44 -10.79 6.05
CA ASP A 302 4.17 -10.08 6.21
C ASP A 302 3.83 -9.93 7.70
N ASP A 303 3.97 -11.01 8.48
CA ASP A 303 3.72 -11.03 9.92
C ASP A 303 4.69 -10.15 10.74
N THR A 304 5.88 -9.85 10.21
CA THR A 304 6.90 -9.02 10.90
C THR A 304 6.84 -7.54 10.55
N LEU A 305 6.39 -7.20 9.35
CA LEU A 305 6.24 -5.81 8.88
C LEU A 305 4.87 -5.22 9.23
N THR A 306 3.93 -6.07 9.62
CA THR A 306 2.60 -5.63 9.99
C THR A 306 2.57 -5.01 11.39
N ASP A 307 2.52 -3.68 11.40
CA ASP A 307 2.34 -2.91 12.63
C ASP A 307 0.98 -3.25 13.27
N GLN A 308 0.97 -3.55 14.58
CA GLN A 308 -0.25 -4.00 15.27
C GLN A 308 -1.28 -2.88 15.47
N ARG A 309 -0.93 -1.64 15.10
CA ARG A 309 -1.75 -0.46 15.34
C ARG A 309 -2.05 0.26 14.03
N LEU A 310 -3.33 0.31 13.67
CA LEU A 310 -3.85 1.29 12.72
C LEU A 310 -4.16 2.57 13.51
N SER A 311 -3.56 3.70 13.10
CA SER A 311 -3.83 5.00 13.72
C SER A 311 -5.13 5.62 13.22
N ASP A 312 -5.43 5.43 11.94
CA ASP A 312 -6.55 6.06 11.25
C ASP A 312 -7.16 5.09 10.23
N VAL A 313 -8.43 5.33 9.85
CA VAL A 313 -9.16 4.49 8.89
C VAL A 313 -9.75 5.34 7.76
N LEU A 314 -9.57 4.89 6.52
CA LEU A 314 -10.20 5.46 5.34
C LEU A 314 -11.46 4.68 4.94
N PRO A 315 -12.45 5.34 4.33
CA PRO A 315 -13.58 4.66 3.69
C PRO A 315 -13.10 3.71 2.59
N ARG A 316 -13.87 2.64 2.35
CA ARG A 316 -13.61 1.72 1.23
C ARG A 316 -14.12 2.29 -0.08
N LEU A 317 -13.47 1.90 -1.18
CA LEU A 317 -13.95 2.22 -2.53
C LEU A 317 -14.89 1.11 -2.99
N GLU A 318 -16.18 1.41 -3.01
CA GLU A 318 -17.23 0.47 -3.42
C GLU A 318 -17.68 0.80 -4.83
N VAL A 319 -17.30 -0.06 -5.78
CA VAL A 319 -17.61 0.12 -7.19
C VAL A 319 -18.75 -0.82 -7.56
N SER A 320 -19.83 -0.26 -8.12
CA SER A 320 -20.92 -1.04 -8.70
C SER A 320 -21.07 -0.66 -10.18
N ASN A 321 -20.77 -1.61 -11.06
CA ASN A 321 -20.90 -1.45 -12.50
C ASN A 321 -21.59 -2.66 -13.14
N GLU A 322 -21.67 -2.69 -14.47
CA GLU A 322 -22.29 -3.79 -15.22
C GLU A 322 -21.63 -5.15 -14.97
N MET A 323 -20.36 -5.16 -14.54
CA MET A 323 -19.59 -6.37 -14.26
C MET A 323 -19.83 -6.92 -12.85
N GLY A 324 -20.37 -6.11 -11.94
CA GLY A 324 -20.70 -6.51 -10.58
C GLY A 324 -20.45 -5.42 -9.55
N ALA A 325 -20.59 -5.81 -8.28
CA ALA A 325 -20.26 -4.97 -7.14
C ALA A 325 -18.93 -5.43 -6.53
N PHE A 326 -17.95 -4.54 -6.44
CA PHE A 326 -16.60 -4.80 -5.93
C PHE A 326 -16.30 -3.87 -4.74
N SER A 327 -15.53 -4.36 -3.76
CA SER A 327 -14.98 -3.56 -2.66
C SER A 327 -13.47 -3.56 -2.74
N PHE A 328 -12.88 -2.39 -2.54
CA PHE A 328 -11.45 -2.15 -2.53
C PHE A 328 -11.05 -1.51 -1.21
N SER A 329 -10.10 -2.12 -0.51
CA SER A 329 -9.59 -1.63 0.77
C SER A 329 -8.53 -0.56 0.53
N MET A 330 -8.58 0.52 1.31
CA MET A 330 -7.56 1.56 1.28
C MET A 330 -6.29 1.19 2.06
N LEU A 331 -6.26 0.01 2.68
CA LEU A 331 -5.03 -0.62 3.17
C LEU A 331 -4.30 -1.40 2.08
N ASP A 332 -4.94 -1.62 0.92
CA ASP A 332 -4.33 -2.26 -0.22
C ASP A 332 -3.69 -1.24 -1.17
N LYS A 333 -2.41 -1.47 -1.47
CA LYS A 333 -1.56 -0.69 -2.35
C LYS A 333 -2.16 -0.38 -3.73
N GLY A 334 -2.86 -1.35 -4.33
CA GLY A 334 -3.41 -1.18 -5.67
C GLY A 334 -4.51 -0.12 -5.67
N SER A 335 -5.30 -0.09 -4.60
CA SER A 335 -6.38 0.87 -4.40
C SER A 335 -5.83 2.26 -4.11
N VAL A 336 -4.79 2.35 -3.27
CA VAL A 336 -4.08 3.62 -3.01
C VAL A 336 -3.48 4.18 -4.30
N ARG A 337 -2.72 3.38 -5.06
CA ARG A 337 -2.13 3.83 -6.33
C ARG A 337 -3.19 4.26 -7.36
N ALA A 338 -4.30 3.53 -7.44
CA ALA A 338 -5.42 3.88 -8.31
C ALA A 338 -6.06 5.21 -7.91
N LEU A 339 -6.31 5.43 -6.61
CA LEU A 339 -6.86 6.68 -6.10
C LEU A 339 -5.91 7.85 -6.35
N LEU A 340 -4.62 7.71 -6.05
CA LEU A 340 -3.63 8.75 -6.30
C LEU A 340 -3.56 9.11 -7.79
N THR A 341 -3.55 8.10 -8.67
CA THR A 341 -3.57 8.29 -10.14
C THR A 341 -4.82 9.02 -10.60
N TYR A 342 -5.98 8.75 -9.99
CA TYR A 342 -7.25 9.42 -10.30
C TYR A 342 -7.30 10.89 -9.82
N LEU A 343 -6.67 11.21 -8.68
CA LEU A 343 -6.59 12.58 -8.15
C LEU A 343 -5.54 13.44 -8.88
N GLY A 344 -4.59 12.81 -9.56
CA GLY A 344 -3.48 13.43 -10.25
C GLY A 344 -3.82 14.53 -11.27
N PRO A 345 -4.68 14.26 -12.28
CA PRO A 345 -5.02 15.24 -13.31
C PRO A 345 -5.64 16.53 -12.76
N ALA A 346 -5.44 17.64 -13.48
CA ALA A 346 -6.09 18.92 -13.22
C ALA A 346 -7.61 18.82 -13.37
N ALA A 347 -8.32 19.81 -12.82
CA ALA A 347 -9.77 19.94 -12.91
C ALA A 347 -10.22 20.05 -14.38
N ASP A 348 -11.29 19.35 -14.74
CA ASP A 348 -11.95 19.57 -16.02
C ASP A 348 -12.93 20.76 -15.89
N PRO A 349 -12.63 21.92 -16.49
CA PRO A 349 -13.49 23.08 -16.36
C PRO A 349 -14.88 22.84 -16.94
N ALA A 350 -15.03 21.93 -17.91
CA ALA A 350 -16.33 21.61 -18.50
C ALA A 350 -17.28 20.98 -17.48
N LEU A 351 -16.77 20.11 -16.60
CA LEU A 351 -17.55 19.40 -15.58
C LEU A 351 -17.92 20.27 -14.37
N LEU A 352 -17.23 21.39 -14.18
CA LEU A 352 -17.48 22.35 -13.09
C LEU A 352 -18.49 23.44 -13.45
N THR A 353 -18.89 23.53 -14.72
CA THR A 353 -19.87 24.52 -15.17
C THR A 353 -21.28 24.20 -14.61
N PRO A 354 -22.14 25.23 -14.43
CA PRO A 354 -23.54 25.01 -14.04
C PRO A 354 -24.35 24.26 -15.12
N GLU A 355 -23.83 24.17 -16.35
CA GLU A 355 -24.44 23.47 -17.48
C GLU A 355 -24.13 21.95 -17.46
N ALA A 356 -23.13 21.53 -16.69
CA ALA A 356 -22.80 20.11 -16.54
C ALA A 356 -23.89 19.36 -15.76
N PRO A 357 -24.18 18.09 -16.11
CA PRO A 357 -25.11 17.26 -15.34
C PRO A 357 -24.73 17.21 -13.86
N ASP A 358 -25.72 17.37 -12.97
CA ASP A 358 -25.50 17.49 -11.52
C ASP A 358 -24.65 16.34 -10.96
N ASN A 359 -24.90 15.10 -11.41
CA ASN A 359 -24.12 13.94 -10.98
C ASN A 359 -22.62 14.06 -11.35
N LEU A 360 -22.30 14.50 -12.57
CA LEU A 360 -20.91 14.67 -13.01
C LEU A 360 -20.21 15.79 -12.25
N ARG A 361 -20.94 16.88 -12.00
CA ARG A 361 -20.43 18.02 -11.21
C ARG A 361 -20.14 17.62 -9.77
N GLU A 362 -21.04 16.89 -9.12
CA GLU A 362 -20.84 16.39 -7.75
C GLU A 362 -19.64 15.43 -7.65
N MET A 363 -19.44 14.57 -8.66
CA MET A 363 -18.28 13.67 -8.71
C MET A 363 -16.96 14.45 -8.88
N GLU A 364 -16.91 15.43 -9.78
CA GLU A 364 -15.72 16.26 -9.95
C GLU A 364 -15.44 17.12 -8.70
N GLN A 365 -16.47 17.66 -8.06
CA GLN A 365 -16.31 18.39 -6.78
C GLN A 365 -15.78 17.48 -5.67
N ALA A 366 -16.28 16.25 -5.55
CA ALA A 366 -15.78 15.28 -4.59
C ALA A 366 -14.31 14.90 -4.89
N ARG A 367 -13.96 14.71 -6.16
CA ARG A 367 -12.56 14.49 -6.59
C ARG A 367 -11.66 15.65 -6.18
N LEU A 368 -12.08 16.88 -6.44
CA LEU A 368 -11.30 18.07 -6.08
C LEU A 368 -11.21 18.29 -4.57
N ALA A 369 -12.23 17.93 -3.81
CA ALA A 369 -12.17 17.94 -2.34
C ALA A 369 -11.10 16.96 -1.83
N LEU A 370 -11.06 15.73 -2.36
CA LEU A 370 -10.02 14.74 -2.02
C LEU A 370 -8.62 15.17 -2.48
N LYS A 371 -8.50 15.76 -3.68
CA LYS A 371 -7.25 16.34 -4.20
C LYS A 371 -6.76 17.49 -3.28
N GLY A 372 -7.69 18.34 -2.84
CA GLY A 372 -7.44 19.43 -1.90
C GLY A 372 -7.00 18.95 -0.51
N GLN A 373 -7.50 17.79 -0.04
CA GLN A 373 -7.01 17.17 1.19
C GLN A 373 -5.53 16.74 1.11
N LEU A 374 -4.99 16.53 -0.10
CA LEU A 374 -3.57 16.29 -0.31
C LEU A 374 -2.78 17.58 -0.59
N GLY A 375 -3.40 18.75 -0.40
CA GLY A 375 -2.80 20.05 -0.66
C GLY A 375 -2.52 20.34 -2.13
N SER A 376 -3.09 19.55 -3.05
CA SER A 376 -2.92 19.72 -4.49
C SER A 376 -3.99 20.67 -5.02
N PRO A 377 -3.61 21.80 -5.64
CA PRO A 377 -4.59 22.76 -6.16
C PRO A 377 -5.27 22.21 -7.44
N PRO A 378 -6.46 22.70 -7.79
CA PRO A 378 -7.27 22.12 -8.87
C PRO A 378 -6.59 22.21 -10.25
N ASP A 379 -5.71 23.16 -10.46
CA ASP A 379 -4.93 23.36 -11.69
C ASP A 379 -3.66 22.50 -11.78
N GLU A 380 -3.25 21.84 -10.69
CA GLU A 380 -2.05 21.00 -10.68
C GLU A 380 -2.27 19.71 -11.48
N GLN A 381 -1.42 19.50 -12.49
CA GLN A 381 -1.41 18.32 -13.35
C GLN A 381 -0.32 17.33 -12.90
N LEU A 382 -0.73 16.15 -12.44
CA LEU A 382 0.18 15.07 -12.05
C LEU A 382 -0.25 13.74 -12.67
N LEU A 383 0.50 13.27 -13.67
CA LEU A 383 0.27 12.03 -14.41
C LEU A 383 1.44 11.06 -14.19
N PRO A 384 1.19 9.83 -13.72
CA PRO A 384 2.28 8.89 -13.44
C PRO A 384 3.18 8.61 -14.66
N GLY A 385 4.49 8.85 -14.51
CA GLY A 385 5.52 8.55 -15.51
C GLY A 385 5.55 9.49 -16.72
N ARG A 386 4.75 10.57 -16.73
CA ARG A 386 4.73 11.55 -17.81
C ARG A 386 5.47 12.83 -17.44
N HIS A 387 6.80 12.71 -17.33
CA HIS A 387 7.69 13.79 -16.86
C HIS A 387 7.49 15.13 -17.59
N GLU A 388 7.32 15.10 -18.92
CA GLU A 388 7.12 16.31 -19.73
C GLU A 388 5.76 16.98 -19.50
N GLU A 389 4.69 16.19 -19.37
CA GLU A 389 3.34 16.70 -19.13
C GLU A 389 3.16 17.23 -17.70
N ASN A 390 3.91 16.68 -16.74
CA ASN A 390 3.90 17.13 -15.35
C ASN A 390 4.71 18.41 -15.12
N ALA A 391 5.61 18.74 -16.05
CA ALA A 391 6.49 19.90 -15.96
C ALA A 391 6.49 20.69 -17.27
N PRO A 392 5.34 21.33 -17.64
CA PRO A 392 5.23 22.07 -18.89
C PRO A 392 6.05 23.37 -18.88
N THR A 393 6.33 23.94 -17.71
CA THR A 393 7.13 25.15 -17.54
C THR A 393 8.55 24.81 -17.09
N GLU A 394 9.52 25.65 -17.49
CA GLU A 394 10.92 25.49 -17.07
C GLU A 394 11.08 25.56 -15.54
N ALA A 395 10.32 26.43 -14.88
CA ALA A 395 10.28 26.50 -13.41
C ALA A 395 9.83 25.17 -12.78
N LEU A 396 8.78 24.53 -13.32
CA LEU A 396 8.35 23.23 -12.80
C LEU A 396 9.40 22.14 -13.04
N LYS A 397 10.04 22.11 -14.22
CA LYS A 397 11.12 21.15 -14.53
C LYS A 397 12.27 21.27 -13.55
N LEU A 398 12.76 22.49 -13.35
CA LEU A 398 13.86 22.78 -12.43
C LEU A 398 13.46 22.47 -10.98
N SER A 399 12.22 22.74 -10.57
CA SER A 399 11.72 22.37 -9.25
C SER A 399 11.73 20.85 -9.03
N HIS A 400 11.30 20.07 -10.02
CA HIS A 400 11.27 18.60 -9.92
C HIS A 400 12.68 18.04 -9.83
N GLN A 401 13.60 18.53 -10.65
CA GLN A 401 15.01 18.16 -10.58
C GLN A 401 15.64 18.50 -9.23
N ALA A 402 15.28 19.66 -8.65
CA ALA A 402 15.75 20.05 -7.32
C ALA A 402 15.22 19.11 -6.23
N TYR A 403 13.92 18.77 -6.24
CA TYR A 403 13.35 17.83 -5.28
C TYR A 403 13.94 16.42 -5.42
N GLN A 404 14.13 15.94 -6.65
CA GLN A 404 14.76 14.66 -6.91
C GLN A 404 16.21 14.63 -6.40
N LYS A 405 16.99 15.68 -6.66
CA LYS A 405 18.35 15.84 -6.14
C LYS A 405 18.41 15.85 -4.61
N LEU A 406 17.44 16.51 -3.95
CA LEU A 406 17.35 16.50 -2.49
C LEU A 406 17.07 15.10 -1.92
N LEU A 407 16.27 14.28 -2.60
CA LEU A 407 16.02 12.89 -2.23
C LEU A 407 17.24 11.99 -2.47
N ASP A 408 17.86 12.11 -3.66
CA ASP A 408 18.94 11.23 -4.09
C ASP A 408 20.24 11.45 -3.30
N GLU A 409 20.46 12.68 -2.78
CA GLU A 409 21.73 13.03 -2.12
C GLU A 409 21.72 12.87 -0.59
N ASP A 410 20.57 12.98 0.09
CA ASP A 410 20.47 12.82 1.54
C ASP A 410 19.07 12.44 2.04
N TYR A 411 18.99 11.52 3.00
CA TYR A 411 17.73 11.09 3.59
C TYR A 411 17.05 12.11 4.51
N HIS A 412 17.66 13.28 4.76
CA HIS A 412 17.13 14.27 5.70
C HIS A 412 17.00 15.67 5.12
N TRP A 413 17.24 15.87 3.82
CA TRP A 413 17.20 17.21 3.22
C TRP A 413 15.80 17.64 2.76
N LEU A 414 14.92 16.71 2.39
CA LEU A 414 13.61 17.07 1.84
C LEU A 414 12.70 17.75 2.87
N LEU A 415 12.59 17.22 4.09
CA LEU A 415 11.76 17.77 5.17
C LEU A 415 12.09 19.24 5.52
N PRO A 416 13.34 19.59 5.88
CA PRO A 416 13.71 20.97 6.18
C PRO A 416 13.59 21.89 4.95
N ALA A 417 13.81 21.38 3.73
CA ALA A 417 13.60 22.15 2.51
C ALA A 417 12.13 22.56 2.34
N VAL A 418 11.20 21.61 2.46
CA VAL A 418 9.77 21.89 2.37
C VAL A 418 9.31 22.83 3.49
N SER A 419 9.81 22.65 4.71
CA SER A 419 9.49 23.54 5.84
C SER A 419 9.92 25.00 5.61
N VAL A 420 11.01 25.24 4.88
CA VAL A 420 11.42 26.60 4.48
C VAL A 420 10.45 27.17 3.46
N LEU A 421 10.10 26.38 2.45
CA LEU A 421 9.21 26.80 1.38
C LEU A 421 7.80 27.11 1.91
N ASP A 422 7.30 26.32 2.86
CA ASP A 422 6.02 26.58 3.55
C ASP A 422 5.99 27.94 4.26
N LYS A 423 7.11 28.34 4.86
CA LYS A 423 7.21 29.62 5.60
C LYS A 423 7.42 30.81 4.67
N GLY A 424 7.84 30.59 3.42
CA GLY A 424 8.13 31.65 2.46
C GLY A 424 9.27 32.58 2.89
N THR A 425 10.17 32.15 3.79
CA THR A 425 11.18 33.04 4.41
C THR A 425 12.31 33.47 3.48
N GLY A 426 12.34 32.97 2.23
CA GLY A 426 13.33 33.33 1.22
C GLY A 426 14.77 32.90 1.56
N GLU A 427 14.95 32.11 2.63
CA GLU A 427 16.23 31.60 3.10
C GLU A 427 16.95 30.79 2.00
N ASP A 428 18.28 30.90 1.97
CA ASP A 428 19.11 30.12 1.05
C ASP A 428 19.17 28.66 1.51
N LEU A 429 18.49 27.77 0.76
CA LEU A 429 18.45 26.34 1.03
C LEU A 429 19.85 25.71 1.04
N ASN A 430 20.78 26.21 0.21
CA ASN A 430 22.14 25.66 0.16
C ASN A 430 22.87 25.85 1.49
N GLN A 431 22.67 27.01 2.15
CA GLN A 431 23.30 27.30 3.43
C GLN A 431 22.56 26.63 4.59
N LYS A 432 21.23 26.60 4.55
CA LYS A 432 20.44 26.02 5.65
C LYS A 432 20.60 24.51 5.78
N LEU A 433 20.72 23.81 4.65
CA LEU A 433 20.85 22.36 4.60
C LEU A 433 22.30 21.89 4.74
N ALA A 434 23.26 22.82 4.71
CA ALA A 434 24.67 22.49 4.85
C ALA A 434 24.99 22.01 6.27
N TYR A 435 25.74 20.92 6.35
CA TYR A 435 26.26 20.40 7.62
C TYR A 435 27.67 19.85 7.44
N ARG A 436 28.42 19.74 8.54
CA ARG A 436 29.82 19.28 8.50
C ARG A 436 29.94 17.83 8.93
N LEU A 437 30.71 17.06 8.17
CA LEU A 437 31.05 15.67 8.44
C LEU A 437 32.56 15.51 8.65
N PRO A 438 32.98 14.67 9.62
CA PRO A 438 34.39 14.36 9.80
C PRO A 438 34.88 13.43 8.68
N LEU A 439 35.99 13.80 8.04
CA LEU A 439 36.76 12.95 7.13
C LEU A 439 38.14 12.72 7.73
N GLN A 440 38.47 11.46 8.00
CA GLN A 440 39.80 11.09 8.45
C GLN A 440 40.77 11.15 7.28
N ALA A 441 41.66 12.14 7.28
CA ALA A 441 42.73 12.29 6.30
C ALA A 441 44.08 11.94 6.93
N GLU A 442 45.11 11.80 6.09
CA GLU A 442 46.48 11.50 6.53
C GLU A 442 47.02 12.54 7.53
N ASN A 443 46.58 13.80 7.43
CA ASN A 443 47.01 14.91 8.29
C ASN A 443 46.10 15.15 9.51
N GLY A 444 45.17 14.24 9.81
CA GLY A 444 44.19 14.36 10.90
C GLY A 444 42.74 14.40 10.42
N THR A 445 41.80 14.61 11.35
CA THR A 445 40.36 14.69 11.04
C THR A 445 40.02 16.08 10.51
N ALA A 446 39.57 16.17 9.26
CA ALA A 446 39.04 17.40 8.66
C ALA A 446 37.51 17.39 8.73
N TYR A 447 36.89 18.49 9.13
CA TYR A 447 35.42 18.63 9.11
C TYR A 447 34.99 19.31 7.81
N LEU A 448 34.62 18.51 6.82
CA LEU A 448 34.21 18.97 5.49
C LEU A 448 32.70 19.21 5.46
N GLU A 449 32.29 20.22 4.69
CA GLU A 449 30.88 20.59 4.56
C GLU A 449 30.22 19.83 3.41
N LYS A 450 29.09 19.18 3.71
CA LYS A 450 28.16 18.62 2.73
C LYS A 450 26.99 19.61 2.59
N SER A 451 26.69 19.98 1.36
CA SER A 451 25.61 20.91 1.00
C SER A 451 24.95 20.43 -0.30
N PRO A 452 23.66 20.69 -0.54
CA PRO A 452 22.97 20.20 -1.74
C PRO A 452 23.49 20.84 -3.04
N ARG A 453 24.06 22.04 -2.99
CA ARG A 453 24.58 22.76 -4.18
C ARG A 453 23.55 22.85 -5.31
N LEU A 454 22.34 23.27 -4.98
CA LEU A 454 21.31 23.64 -5.96
C LEU A 454 21.80 24.85 -6.76
N SER A 455 21.54 24.85 -8.07
CA SER A 455 21.85 26.01 -8.92
C SER A 455 20.95 27.21 -8.56
N GLN A 456 21.37 28.41 -8.92
CA GLN A 456 20.57 29.62 -8.69
C GLN A 456 19.20 29.52 -9.38
N GLU A 457 19.15 28.97 -10.61
CA GLU A 457 17.93 28.73 -11.37
C GLU A 457 16.99 27.75 -10.65
N GLN A 458 17.53 26.68 -10.05
CA GLN A 458 16.74 25.73 -9.25
C GLN A 458 16.18 26.37 -7.99
N LEU A 459 16.95 27.23 -7.31
CA LEU A 459 16.49 27.95 -6.13
C LEU A 459 15.38 28.96 -6.47
N GLU A 460 15.51 29.65 -7.61
CA GLU A 460 14.47 30.58 -8.11
C GLU A 460 13.20 29.82 -8.51
N ALA A 461 13.34 28.70 -9.21
CA ALA A 461 12.22 27.83 -9.56
C ALA A 461 11.47 27.27 -8.34
N LEU A 462 12.17 26.89 -7.27
CA LEU A 462 11.54 26.47 -6.01
C LEU A 462 10.77 27.61 -5.33
N LYS A 463 11.28 28.84 -5.43
CA LYS A 463 10.58 30.03 -4.90
C LYS A 463 9.33 30.37 -5.71
N GLU A 464 9.40 30.25 -7.03
CA GLU A 464 8.28 30.50 -7.94
C GLU A 464 7.16 29.46 -7.79
N THR A 465 7.53 28.18 -7.75
CA THR A 465 6.58 27.06 -7.64
C THR A 465 6.02 26.87 -6.23
N GLY A 466 6.68 27.45 -5.22
CA GLY A 466 6.25 27.37 -3.83
C GLY A 466 6.40 25.97 -3.22
N ALA A 467 5.74 25.77 -2.09
CA ALA A 467 5.82 24.52 -1.37
C ALA A 467 5.03 23.41 -2.09
N PRO A 468 5.59 22.21 -2.25
CA PRO A 468 4.98 21.15 -3.04
C PRO A 468 3.74 20.58 -2.31
N SER A 469 2.72 20.16 -3.07
CA SER A 469 1.56 19.44 -2.52
C SER A 469 1.97 18.07 -1.97
N GLN A 470 1.22 17.52 -1.01
CA GLN A 470 1.47 16.16 -0.51
C GLN A 470 1.30 15.12 -1.64
N LEU A 471 0.37 15.35 -2.57
CA LEU A 471 0.19 14.50 -3.75
C LEU A 471 1.45 14.47 -4.62
N LYS A 472 2.06 15.64 -4.89
CA LYS A 472 3.32 15.75 -5.63
C LYS A 472 4.47 15.02 -4.92
N LEU A 473 4.56 15.14 -3.60
CA LEU A 473 5.57 14.44 -2.80
C LEU A 473 5.38 12.92 -2.83
N LEU A 474 4.14 12.41 -2.77
CA LEU A 474 3.85 10.98 -2.92
C LEU A 474 4.22 10.45 -4.31
N TYR A 475 3.96 11.23 -5.37
CA TYR A 475 4.37 10.89 -6.73
C TYR A 475 5.90 10.87 -6.88
N LEU A 476 6.59 11.83 -6.26
CA LEU A 476 8.04 11.87 -6.23
C LEU A 476 8.61 10.63 -5.51
N ALA A 477 8.04 10.25 -4.36
CA ALA A 477 8.45 9.07 -3.61
C ALA A 477 8.20 7.75 -4.37
N GLU A 478 7.12 7.64 -5.15
CA GLU A 478 6.87 6.50 -6.04
C GLU A 478 7.77 6.50 -7.30
N GLY A 479 8.46 7.60 -7.60
CA GLY A 479 9.24 7.78 -8.84
C GLY A 479 8.34 7.91 -10.07
N TRP A 480 7.22 8.61 -9.93
CA TRP A 480 6.26 8.92 -10.99
C TRP A 480 6.47 10.32 -11.60
N LEU A 481 7.20 11.18 -10.90
CA LEU A 481 7.71 12.48 -11.35
C LEU A 481 9.17 12.38 -11.74
#